data_AF-A0A4P5XZ77-F1
#
_entry.id   AF-A0A4P5XZ77-F1
#
_cell.length_a   1.000
_cell.length_b   1.000
_cell.length_c   1.000
_cell.angle_alpha   90.00
_cell.angle_beta   90.00
_cell.angle_gamma   90.00
#
_symmetry.space_group_name_H-M   'P 1'
#
loop_
_entity.id
_entity.type
_entity.pdbx_description
1 polymer ?
#
loop_
_entity_poly.entity_id
_entity_poly.type
_entity_poly.pdbx_seq_one_letter_code
_entity_poly.pdbx_strand_id
1 'polypeptide(L)'
;MKHPHLIVAFVATLTATTLVALAQKPNDRPPPPGVPGKLKKPQMSDTIKANIYADNWFMLYINGELVAVDSIKFIPHNVISVDILPTYPMTIAVMAKDNADPKTGMEYANTNIGDGGFILKFGDGTVTNANWKAKAFSTGPINRDTKNPRVENIPIPENWYAVDFDDSSWGKAKEYTEEQVGPKQPFFEHDFKGAKFIWTDDIDLDNTVLFRHVVKSSPDGRPRVDYSNLNNIVPEGPPKKPKK
;
A
#
# COMPACT_ATOMS: atom_id res chain seq x y z
N MET A 1 56.39 -34.66 -58.30
CA MET A 1 56.66 -34.63 -56.84
C MET A 1 55.31 -34.75 -56.13
N LYS A 2 54.98 -35.96 -55.69
CA LYS A 2 55.02 -36.45 -54.29
C LYS A 2 53.75 -36.10 -53.50
N HIS A 3 52.83 -37.07 -53.47
CA HIS A 3 52.17 -37.69 -52.29
C HIS A 3 51.40 -36.79 -51.27
N PRO A 4 50.58 -37.35 -50.37
CA PRO A 4 49.15 -37.63 -50.59
C PRO A 4 48.26 -37.13 -49.43
N HIS A 5 46.99 -37.50 -49.52
CA HIS A 5 45.89 -37.40 -48.55
C HIS A 5 46.25 -37.42 -47.05
N LEU A 6 45.64 -36.48 -46.30
CA LEU A 6 45.50 -36.55 -44.85
C LEU A 6 44.02 -36.80 -44.51
N ILE A 7 43.72 -38.00 -44.02
CA ILE A 7 42.44 -38.34 -43.40
C ILE A 7 42.52 -37.87 -41.95
N VAL A 8 41.67 -36.92 -41.56
CA VAL A 8 41.48 -36.54 -40.16
C VAL A 8 40.33 -37.37 -39.61
N ALA A 9 40.65 -38.37 -38.79
CA ALA A 9 39.68 -39.10 -38.00
C ALA A 9 39.28 -38.25 -36.78
N PHE A 10 38.03 -37.82 -36.70
CA PHE A 10 37.46 -37.26 -35.48
C PHE A 10 37.09 -38.42 -34.54
N VAL A 11 37.83 -38.56 -33.44
CA VAL A 11 37.44 -39.42 -32.32
C VAL A 11 36.45 -38.64 -31.47
N ALA A 12 35.18 -39.04 -31.52
CA ALA A 12 34.16 -38.53 -30.60
C ALA A 12 34.26 -39.32 -29.28
N THR A 13 34.82 -38.71 -28.24
CA THR A 13 34.79 -39.22 -26.87
C THR A 13 33.39 -39.01 -26.28
N LEU A 14 32.64 -40.10 -26.08
CA LEU A 14 31.38 -40.08 -25.32
C LEU A 14 31.72 -40.00 -23.82
N THR A 15 31.54 -38.84 -23.20
CA THR A 15 31.52 -38.69 -21.74
C THR A 15 30.10 -38.93 -21.23
N ALA A 16 29.86 -40.11 -20.67
CA ALA A 16 28.61 -40.40 -19.97
C ALA A 16 28.60 -39.66 -18.62
N THR A 17 27.87 -38.55 -18.55
CA THR A 17 27.55 -37.86 -17.29
C THR A 17 26.30 -38.52 -16.68
N THR A 18 26.49 -39.25 -15.60
CA THR A 18 25.41 -39.77 -14.76
C THR A 18 24.84 -38.63 -13.91
N LEU A 19 23.71 -38.06 -14.35
CA LEU A 19 22.90 -37.17 -13.52
C LEU A 19 22.08 -38.03 -12.54
N VAL A 20 22.51 -38.05 -11.27
CA VAL A 20 21.66 -38.52 -10.17
C VAL A 20 20.58 -37.47 -9.96
N ALA A 21 19.38 -37.70 -10.49
CA ALA A 21 18.21 -36.90 -10.19
C ALA A 21 17.75 -37.22 -8.76
N LEU A 22 17.96 -36.30 -7.81
CA LEU A 22 17.25 -36.35 -6.54
C LEU A 22 15.75 -36.19 -6.84
N ALA A 23 14.97 -37.20 -6.49
CA ALA A 23 13.51 -37.16 -6.54
C ALA A 23 13.00 -36.10 -5.55
N GLN A 24 12.60 -34.93 -6.06
CA GLN A 24 11.81 -33.96 -5.31
C GLN A 24 10.44 -34.56 -5.01
N LYS A 25 9.98 -34.42 -3.76
CA LYS A 25 8.66 -34.90 -3.32
C LYS A 25 7.56 -34.26 -4.20
N PRO A 26 6.47 -34.96 -4.53
CA PRO A 26 5.48 -34.50 -5.50
C PRO A 26 4.72 -33.20 -5.16
N ASN A 27 4.92 -32.64 -3.95
CA ASN A 27 4.15 -31.51 -3.43
C ASN A 27 4.88 -30.16 -3.47
N ASP A 28 6.14 -30.08 -3.89
CA ASP A 28 6.93 -28.83 -3.83
C ASP A 28 6.99 -28.07 -5.17
N ARG A 29 6.14 -28.41 -6.15
CA ARG A 29 6.04 -27.65 -7.40
C ARG A 29 5.01 -26.53 -7.26
N PRO A 30 5.37 -25.25 -7.50
CA PRO A 30 4.37 -24.20 -7.67
C PRO A 30 3.39 -24.61 -8.77
N PRO A 31 2.07 -24.36 -8.60
CA PRO A 31 1.13 -24.64 -9.66
C PRO A 31 1.48 -23.82 -10.92
N PRO A 32 1.26 -24.36 -12.13
CA PRO A 32 1.46 -23.61 -13.36
C PRO A 32 0.56 -22.37 -13.38
N PRO A 33 1.00 -21.24 -13.94
CA PRO A 33 0.15 -20.07 -14.11
C PRO A 33 -1.04 -20.42 -15.01
N GLY A 34 -2.28 -20.21 -14.53
CA GLY A 34 -3.47 -20.17 -15.39
C GLY A 34 -4.37 -21.41 -15.43
N VAL A 35 -4.21 -22.40 -14.54
CA VAL A 35 -5.29 -23.38 -14.31
C VAL A 35 -6.18 -22.84 -13.18
N PRO A 36 -7.49 -22.62 -13.40
CA PRO A 36 -8.41 -22.30 -12.30
C PRO A 36 -8.57 -23.55 -11.43
N GLY A 37 -7.64 -23.74 -10.49
CA GLY A 37 -7.93 -24.53 -9.31
C GLY A 37 -9.16 -23.92 -8.66
N LYS A 38 -10.10 -24.76 -8.20
CA LYS A 38 -11.28 -24.28 -7.49
C LYS A 38 -10.82 -23.33 -6.39
N LEU A 39 -11.35 -22.10 -6.41
CA LEU A 39 -10.98 -21.04 -5.49
C LEU A 39 -11.08 -21.57 -4.06
N LYS A 40 -9.97 -21.56 -3.31
CA LYS A 40 -9.97 -21.95 -1.89
C LYS A 40 -10.63 -20.85 -1.05
N LYS A 41 -11.08 -21.16 0.16
CA LYS A 41 -11.43 -20.11 1.12
C LYS A 41 -10.18 -19.31 1.51
N PRO A 42 -10.26 -17.97 1.63
CA PRO A 42 -9.14 -17.16 2.07
C PRO A 42 -8.74 -17.52 3.50
N GLN A 43 -7.45 -17.44 3.79
CA GLN A 43 -6.88 -17.69 5.12
C GLN A 43 -6.03 -16.50 5.57
N MET A 44 -5.72 -16.40 6.87
CA MET A 44 -4.82 -15.35 7.38
C MET A 44 -3.41 -15.42 6.79
N SER A 45 -2.98 -16.57 6.24
CA SER A 45 -1.73 -16.65 5.49
C SER A 45 -1.76 -15.93 4.14
N ASP A 46 -2.96 -15.63 3.62
CA ASP A 46 -3.15 -14.91 2.36
C ASP A 46 -3.13 -13.39 2.58
N THR A 47 -3.28 -12.91 3.82
CA THR A 47 -3.25 -11.49 4.17
C THR A 47 -1.83 -10.93 4.23
N ILE A 48 -1.73 -9.61 4.26
CA ILE A 48 -0.52 -8.87 4.61
C ILE A 48 -0.83 -7.87 5.72
N LYS A 49 0.18 -7.58 6.54
CA LYS A 49 0.08 -6.51 7.54
C LYS A 49 0.11 -5.15 6.86
N ALA A 50 -0.69 -4.23 7.35
CA ALA A 50 -0.68 -2.82 6.98
C ALA A 50 -0.51 -2.00 8.27
N ASN A 51 0.51 -1.15 8.31
CA ASN A 51 0.71 -0.14 9.36
C ASN A 51 0.45 1.23 8.77
N ILE A 52 -0.34 2.03 9.47
CA ILE A 52 -0.74 3.37 9.04
C ILE A 52 -0.62 4.33 10.22
N TYR A 53 -0.03 5.49 9.99
CA TYR A 53 0.02 6.60 10.93
C TYR A 53 -0.39 7.89 10.21
N ALA A 54 -1.15 8.72 10.90
CA ALA A 54 -1.43 10.09 10.49
C ALA A 54 -1.15 11.03 11.66
N ASP A 55 -0.55 12.18 11.36
CA ASP A 55 -0.68 13.39 12.16
C ASP A 55 -1.87 14.15 11.54
N ASN A 56 -3.12 13.90 11.96
CA ASN A 56 -3.56 13.16 13.14
C ASN A 56 -4.55 12.02 12.88
N TRP A 57 -5.36 12.08 11.83
CA TRP A 57 -6.45 11.13 11.59
C TRP A 57 -6.52 10.69 10.14
N PHE A 58 -6.97 9.47 9.87
CA PHE A 58 -7.16 8.99 8.49
C PHE A 58 -8.38 8.07 8.28
N MET A 59 -8.76 7.93 7.01
CA MET A 59 -9.56 6.84 6.45
C MET A 59 -8.82 6.22 5.28
N LEU A 60 -8.73 4.89 5.24
CA LEU A 60 -8.09 4.11 4.20
C LEU A 60 -9.14 3.29 3.44
N TYR A 61 -9.17 3.48 2.13
CA TYR A 61 -9.90 2.65 1.19
C TYR A 61 -8.93 1.83 0.34
N ILE A 62 -9.28 0.58 0.08
CA ILE A 62 -8.58 -0.29 -0.86
C ILE A 62 -9.61 -0.83 -1.84
N ASN A 63 -9.37 -0.64 -3.13
CA ASN A 63 -10.25 -1.06 -4.23
C ASN A 63 -11.70 -0.59 -4.06
N GLY A 64 -11.89 0.61 -3.50
CA GLY A 64 -13.20 1.22 -3.28
C GLY A 64 -13.89 0.81 -1.97
N GLU A 65 -13.31 -0.11 -1.19
CA GLU A 65 -13.87 -0.56 0.09
C GLU A 65 -13.16 0.14 1.26
N LEU A 66 -13.93 0.57 2.26
CA LEU A 66 -13.37 1.13 3.50
C LEU A 66 -12.72 0.01 4.32
N VAL A 67 -11.40 0.05 4.46
CA VAL A 67 -10.62 -1.00 5.12
C VAL A 67 -10.23 -0.64 6.53
N ALA A 68 -9.83 0.61 6.77
CA ALA A 68 -9.43 1.07 8.09
C ALA A 68 -9.76 2.55 8.29
N VAL A 69 -10.04 2.91 9.53
CA VAL A 69 -10.23 4.29 9.99
C VAL A 69 -9.45 4.42 11.28
N ASP A 70 -8.80 5.56 11.51
CA ASP A 70 -8.22 5.80 12.82
C ASP A 70 -9.33 5.80 13.88
N SER A 71 -9.17 4.92 14.86
CA SER A 71 -10.13 4.71 15.94
C SER A 71 -10.13 5.84 16.96
N ILE A 72 -9.10 6.71 16.94
CA ILE A 72 -8.99 7.88 17.80
C ILE A 72 -9.15 9.12 16.94
N LYS A 73 -10.09 9.98 17.29
CA LYS A 73 -10.54 11.07 16.41
C LYS A 73 -9.42 12.03 15.99
N PHE A 74 -8.39 12.25 16.81
CA PHE A 74 -7.19 13.06 16.49
C PHE A 74 -6.07 12.87 17.55
N ILE A 75 -6.44 12.96 18.83
CA ILE A 75 -5.50 12.88 19.96
C ILE A 75 -5.97 11.88 21.02
N PRO A 76 -5.07 11.09 21.63
CA PRO A 76 -3.63 10.99 21.31
C PRO A 76 -3.39 10.35 19.92
N HIS A 77 -2.20 10.61 19.35
CA HIS A 77 -1.77 9.99 18.11
C HIS A 77 -1.71 8.47 18.22
N ASN A 78 -1.94 7.77 17.10
CA ASN A 78 -2.07 6.33 17.07
C ASN A 78 -1.42 5.73 15.81
N VAL A 79 -1.09 4.44 15.88
CA VAL A 79 -0.81 3.62 14.69
C VAL A 79 -1.91 2.60 14.56
N ILE A 80 -2.51 2.51 13.37
CA ILE A 80 -3.46 1.45 13.05
C ILE A 80 -2.71 0.33 12.32
N SER A 81 -2.73 -0.86 12.93
CA SER A 81 -2.18 -2.08 12.37
C SER A 81 -3.29 -3.10 12.08
N VAL A 82 -3.50 -3.42 10.80
CA VAL A 82 -4.54 -4.36 10.36
C VAL A 82 -3.98 -5.42 9.41
N ASP A 83 -4.67 -6.55 9.27
CA ASP A 83 -4.43 -7.52 8.20
C ASP A 83 -5.36 -7.19 7.03
N ILE A 84 -4.79 -7.03 5.83
CA ILE A 84 -5.55 -6.80 4.60
C ILE A 84 -5.40 -7.98 3.66
N LEU A 85 -6.44 -8.29 2.89
CA LEU A 85 -6.41 -9.32 1.85
C LEU A 85 -6.18 -8.64 0.49
N PRO A 86 -4.94 -8.60 -0.03
CA PRO A 86 -4.60 -7.78 -1.18
C PRO A 86 -5.13 -8.39 -2.49
N THR A 87 -5.70 -7.53 -3.35
CA THR A 87 -6.07 -7.87 -4.73
C THR A 87 -5.49 -6.82 -5.67
N TYR A 88 -4.81 -7.26 -6.73
CA TYR A 88 -4.13 -6.37 -7.70
C TYR A 88 -4.80 -6.45 -9.08
N PRO A 89 -4.78 -5.36 -9.89
CA PRO A 89 -4.24 -4.03 -9.55
C PRO A 89 -4.98 -3.42 -8.36
N MET A 90 -4.22 -2.82 -7.44
CA MET A 90 -4.74 -2.29 -6.18
C MET A 90 -4.80 -0.78 -6.27
N THR A 91 -6.00 -0.21 -6.08
CA THR A 91 -6.17 1.22 -5.88
C THR A 91 -6.24 1.50 -4.39
N ILE A 92 -5.35 2.35 -3.91
CA ILE A 92 -5.32 2.82 -2.53
C ILE A 92 -5.78 4.27 -2.54
N ALA A 93 -6.78 4.59 -1.74
CA ALA A 93 -7.26 5.95 -1.57
C ALA A 93 -7.34 6.29 -0.08
N VAL A 94 -6.81 7.44 0.31
CA VAL A 94 -6.71 7.86 1.71
C VAL A 94 -7.26 9.26 1.87
N MET A 95 -8.03 9.48 2.92
CA MET A 95 -8.29 10.82 3.46
C MET A 95 -7.46 10.94 4.72
N ALA A 96 -6.60 11.94 4.81
CA ALA A 96 -5.91 12.29 6.04
C ALA A 96 -6.31 13.70 6.49
N LYS A 97 -6.34 13.90 7.80
CA LYS A 97 -6.72 15.16 8.42
C LYS A 97 -5.77 15.53 9.54
N ASP A 98 -5.39 16.78 9.53
CA ASP A 98 -4.76 17.46 10.65
C ASP A 98 -5.82 17.77 11.75
N ASN A 99 -5.41 18.02 12.99
CA ASN A 99 -6.31 18.34 14.12
C ASN A 99 -6.72 19.84 14.15
N ALA A 100 -6.73 20.47 12.99
CA ALA A 100 -7.14 21.84 12.79
C ALA A 100 -8.64 22.07 13.08
N ASP A 101 -8.95 23.20 13.73
CA ASP A 101 -10.32 23.69 13.85
C ASP A 101 -10.90 24.03 12.47
N PRO A 102 -12.13 23.60 12.15
CA PRO A 102 -12.68 23.75 10.80
C PRO A 102 -12.98 25.19 10.37
N LYS A 103 -12.98 26.16 11.29
CA LYS A 103 -13.20 27.58 10.99
C LYS A 103 -11.89 28.34 10.90
N THR A 104 -10.96 28.08 11.80
CA THR A 104 -9.71 28.85 11.90
C THR A 104 -8.56 28.17 11.16
N GLY A 105 -8.59 26.84 11.04
CA GLY A 105 -7.47 26.05 10.50
C GLY A 105 -6.32 25.91 11.49
N MET A 106 -6.55 26.31 12.75
CA MET A 106 -5.53 26.32 13.79
C MET A 106 -5.80 25.19 14.78
N GLU A 107 -4.73 24.75 15.42
CA GLU A 107 -4.80 23.74 16.47
C GLU A 107 -4.75 24.34 17.87
N TYR A 108 -5.04 23.52 18.88
CA TYR A 108 -4.84 23.82 20.30
C TYR A 108 -5.35 25.20 20.74
N ALA A 109 -6.66 25.45 20.55
CA ALA A 109 -7.29 26.74 20.88
C ALA A 109 -6.65 27.95 20.15
N ASN A 110 -6.28 27.76 18.89
CA ASN A 110 -5.70 28.75 17.99
C ASN A 110 -4.28 29.21 18.36
N THR A 111 -3.49 28.37 19.02
CA THR A 111 -2.10 28.71 19.36
C THR A 111 -1.10 28.24 18.30
N ASN A 112 -1.45 27.23 17.51
CA ASN A 112 -0.55 26.57 16.58
C ASN A 112 -1.17 26.48 15.18
N ILE A 113 -0.32 26.57 14.17
CA ILE A 113 -0.62 26.09 12.82
C ILE A 113 -0.22 24.60 12.80
N GLY A 114 -0.93 23.80 12.00
CA GLY A 114 -0.76 22.34 11.93
C GLY A 114 0.65 21.87 11.57
N ASP A 115 0.87 20.58 11.75
CA ASP A 115 2.12 19.87 11.47
C ASP A 115 1.85 18.50 10.82
N GLY A 116 0.74 18.42 10.06
CA GLY A 116 0.14 17.18 9.59
C GLY A 116 1.07 16.22 8.86
N GLY A 117 0.60 15.01 8.54
CA GLY A 117 1.44 14.09 7.76
C GLY A 117 0.85 12.70 7.70
N PHE A 118 1.08 12.02 6.58
CA PHE A 118 0.57 10.66 6.39
C PHE A 118 1.68 9.70 5.99
N ILE A 119 1.73 8.53 6.63
CA ILE A 119 2.66 7.45 6.27
C ILE A 119 1.99 6.09 6.37
N LEU A 120 2.27 5.23 5.39
CA LEU A 120 1.74 3.88 5.33
C LEU A 120 2.78 2.91 4.79
N LYS A 121 2.78 1.71 5.35
CA LYS A 121 3.55 0.56 4.87
C LYS A 121 2.73 -0.72 4.92
N PHE A 122 2.68 -1.42 3.80
CA PHE A 122 2.14 -2.77 3.70
C PHE A 122 3.27 -3.81 3.67
N GLY A 123 2.96 -5.03 4.13
CA GLY A 123 3.93 -6.13 4.25
C GLY A 123 4.38 -6.74 2.92
N ASP A 124 3.75 -6.37 1.80
CA ASP A 124 4.17 -6.69 0.43
C ASP A 124 5.23 -5.72 -0.12
N GLY A 125 5.59 -4.67 0.62
CA GLY A 125 6.52 -3.62 0.19
C GLY A 125 5.86 -2.37 -0.39
N THR A 126 4.53 -2.29 -0.45
CA THR A 126 3.83 -1.05 -0.82
C THR A 126 4.04 0.00 0.28
N VAL A 127 4.47 1.20 -0.11
CA VAL A 127 4.80 2.30 0.82
C VAL A 127 4.38 3.66 0.27
N THR A 128 4.15 4.62 1.17
CA THR A 128 4.00 6.04 0.81
C THR A 128 5.31 6.66 0.33
N ASN A 129 5.24 7.45 -0.75
CA ASN A 129 6.34 8.22 -1.35
C ASN A 129 5.79 9.25 -2.35
N ALA A 130 6.66 10.03 -2.99
CA ALA A 130 6.31 11.09 -3.95
C ALA A 130 5.60 10.63 -5.24
N ASN A 131 5.44 9.32 -5.48
CA ASN A 131 4.66 8.81 -6.61
C ASN A 131 3.15 8.74 -6.34
N TRP A 132 2.72 9.02 -5.11
CA TRP A 132 1.31 9.15 -4.77
C TRP A 132 0.75 10.46 -5.34
N LYS A 133 -0.53 10.45 -5.69
CA LYS A 133 -1.30 11.67 -5.98
C LYS A 133 -1.78 12.28 -4.68
N ALA A 134 -1.82 13.60 -4.59
CA ALA A 134 -2.32 14.33 -3.43
C ALA A 134 -3.10 15.59 -3.84
N LYS A 135 -4.13 15.94 -3.07
CA LYS A 135 -4.85 17.21 -3.19
C LYS A 135 -5.48 17.63 -1.86
N ALA A 136 -5.32 18.91 -1.51
CA ALA A 136 -5.93 19.52 -0.33
C ALA A 136 -7.38 19.94 -0.64
N PHE A 137 -8.26 19.69 0.33
CA PHE A 137 -9.69 20.03 0.27
C PHE A 137 -10.12 20.98 1.39
N SER A 138 -9.26 21.18 2.38
CA SER A 138 -9.39 22.20 3.42
C SER A 138 -8.00 22.79 3.61
N THR A 139 -7.88 24.11 3.52
CA THR A 139 -6.61 24.83 3.71
C THR A 139 -6.82 26.03 4.63
N GLY A 140 -5.99 26.20 5.65
CA GLY A 140 -6.00 27.35 6.55
C GLY A 140 -5.06 27.16 7.75
N PRO A 141 -4.74 28.23 8.51
CA PRO A 141 -5.20 29.60 8.31
C PRO A 141 -4.64 30.21 7.03
N ILE A 142 -5.51 30.81 6.20
CA ILE A 142 -5.05 31.38 4.93
C ILE A 142 -4.02 32.48 5.17
N ASN A 143 -2.96 32.47 4.35
CA ASN A 143 -1.80 33.35 4.47
C ASN A 143 -1.03 33.23 5.78
N ARG A 144 -1.22 32.13 6.54
CA ARG A 144 -0.66 31.97 7.89
C ARG A 144 -1.10 33.09 8.86
N ASP A 145 -2.26 33.74 8.61
CA ASP A 145 -2.79 34.79 9.50
C ASP A 145 -3.43 34.16 10.75
N THR A 146 -2.67 34.13 11.84
CA THR A 146 -3.14 33.60 13.13
C THR A 146 -3.98 34.61 13.93
N LYS A 147 -4.02 35.89 13.53
CA LYS A 147 -4.81 36.94 14.21
C LYS A 147 -6.24 36.96 13.71
N ASN A 148 -6.45 36.69 12.42
CA ASN A 148 -7.77 36.59 11.80
C ASN A 148 -7.88 35.28 11.00
N PRO A 149 -7.77 34.12 11.68
CA PRO A 149 -7.63 32.85 11.01
C PRO A 149 -8.93 32.45 10.29
N ARG A 150 -8.76 31.89 9.10
CA ARG A 150 -9.85 31.43 8.24
C ARG A 150 -9.42 30.22 7.43
N VAL A 151 -10.38 29.37 7.12
CA VAL A 151 -10.21 28.19 6.25
C VAL A 151 -10.90 28.41 4.91
N GLU A 152 -10.28 27.96 3.84
CA GLU A 152 -10.93 27.75 2.54
C GLU A 152 -11.13 26.25 2.32
N ASN A 153 -12.35 25.89 1.94
CA ASN A 153 -12.73 24.51 1.64
C ASN A 153 -13.19 24.41 0.18
N ILE A 154 -12.81 23.32 -0.47
CA ILE A 154 -13.41 22.91 -1.73
C ILE A 154 -14.18 21.60 -1.53
N PRO A 155 -15.28 21.36 -2.26
CA PRO A 155 -16.04 20.13 -2.12
C PRO A 155 -15.20 18.89 -2.40
N ILE A 156 -15.26 17.90 -1.51
CA ILE A 156 -14.71 16.57 -1.75
C ILE A 156 -15.61 15.88 -2.78
N PRO A 157 -15.07 15.39 -3.92
CA PRO A 157 -15.85 14.68 -4.92
C PRO A 157 -16.51 13.44 -4.34
N GLU A 158 -17.73 13.14 -4.77
CA GLU A 158 -18.33 11.83 -4.52
C GLU A 158 -17.45 10.73 -5.15
N ASN A 159 -17.44 9.55 -4.53
CA ASN A 159 -16.70 8.38 -5.03
C ASN A 159 -15.20 8.63 -5.28
N TRP A 160 -14.57 9.62 -4.62
CA TRP A 160 -13.14 9.91 -4.72
C TRP A 160 -12.24 8.71 -4.41
N TYR A 161 -12.76 7.72 -3.67
CA TYR A 161 -12.10 6.47 -3.28
C TYR A 161 -12.28 5.33 -4.29
N ALA A 162 -13.12 5.50 -5.30
CA ALA A 162 -13.41 4.46 -6.29
C ALA A 162 -12.20 4.13 -7.18
N VAL A 163 -12.17 2.91 -7.72
CA VAL A 163 -11.09 2.42 -8.58
C VAL A 163 -10.96 3.24 -9.87
N ASP A 164 -12.08 3.64 -10.44
CA ASP A 164 -12.19 4.36 -11.71
C ASP A 164 -12.25 5.89 -11.58
N PHE A 165 -12.08 6.42 -10.36
CA PHE A 165 -12.03 7.87 -10.14
C PHE A 165 -10.85 8.52 -10.89
N ASP A 166 -11.15 9.57 -11.65
CA ASP A 166 -10.15 10.34 -12.40
C ASP A 166 -9.42 11.36 -11.49
N ASP A 167 -8.22 11.00 -11.08
CA ASP A 167 -7.30 11.84 -10.32
C ASP A 167 -6.21 12.51 -11.19
N SER A 168 -6.39 12.53 -12.52
CA SER A 168 -5.38 13.07 -13.44
C SER A 168 -5.01 14.52 -13.15
N SER A 169 -5.97 15.31 -12.66
CA SER A 169 -5.79 16.72 -12.25
C SER A 169 -5.10 16.92 -10.89
N TRP A 170 -4.86 15.86 -10.12
CA TRP A 170 -4.23 15.96 -8.80
C TRP A 170 -2.71 16.06 -8.93
N GLY A 171 -2.09 16.83 -8.02
CA GLY A 171 -0.65 16.95 -7.91
C GLY A 171 -0.01 15.65 -7.42
N LYS A 172 1.33 15.60 -7.45
CA LYS A 172 2.06 14.55 -6.73
C LYS A 172 2.15 14.92 -5.26
N ALA A 173 2.20 13.91 -4.40
CA ALA A 173 2.51 14.11 -3.00
C ALA A 173 3.95 14.58 -2.83
N LYS A 174 4.18 15.42 -1.82
CA LYS A 174 5.50 15.87 -1.40
C LYS A 174 5.95 15.05 -0.20
N GLU A 175 7.22 14.67 -0.20
CA GLU A 175 7.82 13.95 0.92
C GLU A 175 8.31 14.92 2.01
N TYR A 176 8.07 14.53 3.25
CA TYR A 176 8.50 15.27 4.45
C TYR A 176 9.36 14.38 5.34
N THR A 177 10.26 15.01 6.11
CA THR A 177 11.10 14.29 7.06
C THR A 177 10.37 14.08 8.39
N GLU A 178 10.86 13.15 9.21
CA GLU A 178 10.34 12.93 10.56
C GLU A 178 10.45 14.20 11.42
N GLU A 179 11.47 15.04 11.23
CA GLU A 179 11.62 16.29 11.95
C GLU A 179 10.58 17.35 11.55
N GLN A 180 10.11 17.32 10.30
CA GLN A 180 9.08 18.25 9.82
C GLN A 180 7.69 17.88 10.34
N VAL A 181 7.39 16.58 10.46
CA VAL A 181 6.11 16.08 10.99
C VAL A 181 6.10 16.01 12.52
N GLY A 182 7.23 15.66 13.13
CA GLY A 182 7.33 15.46 14.58
C GLY A 182 6.41 14.35 15.13
N PRO A 183 6.44 13.12 14.57
CA PRO A 183 5.53 12.05 14.94
C PRO A 183 5.72 11.62 16.41
N LYS A 184 4.65 11.12 17.03
CA LYS A 184 4.67 10.73 18.45
C LYS A 184 5.10 9.27 18.63
N GLN A 185 5.35 8.90 19.89
CA GLN A 185 5.91 7.61 20.30
C GLN A 185 5.37 6.38 19.55
N PRO A 186 4.05 6.21 19.31
CA PRO A 186 3.53 5.04 18.58
C PRO A 186 4.17 4.83 17.21
N PHE A 187 4.53 5.90 16.48
CA PHE A 187 5.23 5.78 15.20
C PHE A 187 6.52 4.95 15.30
N PHE A 188 7.31 5.18 16.35
CA PHE A 188 8.62 4.54 16.54
C PHE A 188 8.52 3.08 17.01
N GLU A 189 7.33 2.62 17.38
CA GLU A 189 7.06 1.25 17.83
C GLU A 189 6.69 0.33 16.65
N HIS A 190 6.54 0.89 15.45
CA HIS A 190 6.11 0.18 14.24
C HIS A 190 7.12 0.30 13.09
N ASP A 191 7.09 -0.67 12.19
CA ASP A 191 7.94 -0.67 11.01
C ASP A 191 7.33 0.18 9.89
N PHE A 192 7.99 1.32 9.62
CA PHE A 192 7.77 2.19 8.46
C PHE A 192 8.99 2.27 7.52
N LYS A 193 9.96 1.34 7.65
CA LYS A 193 11.19 1.37 6.85
C LYS A 193 10.87 1.38 5.36
N GLY A 194 11.41 2.38 4.66
CA GLY A 194 11.24 2.58 3.22
C GLY A 194 10.04 3.45 2.85
N ALA A 195 9.10 3.68 3.77
CA ALA A 195 8.03 4.65 3.59
C ALA A 195 8.52 6.06 3.90
N LYS A 196 7.78 7.04 3.36
CA LYS A 196 7.99 8.47 3.56
C LYS A 196 6.71 9.08 4.08
N PHE A 197 6.83 10.06 4.98
CA PHE A 197 5.73 10.95 5.25
C PHE A 197 5.40 11.72 3.98
N ILE A 198 4.13 11.77 3.63
CA ILE A 198 3.63 12.47 2.46
C ILE A 198 2.52 13.45 2.84
N TRP A 199 2.49 14.58 2.13
CA TRP A 199 1.42 15.57 2.17
C TRP A 199 1.26 16.25 0.81
N THR A 200 0.47 17.31 0.73
CA THR A 200 0.53 18.31 -0.36
C THR A 200 1.70 19.27 -0.16
N ASP A 201 1.75 20.40 -0.89
CA ASP A 201 2.91 21.30 -0.89
C ASP A 201 3.10 22.08 0.42
N ASP A 202 2.02 22.33 1.16
CA ASP A 202 1.99 23.11 2.39
C ASP A 202 1.47 22.25 3.56
N ILE A 203 2.42 21.65 4.29
CA ILE A 203 2.13 20.75 5.42
C ILE A 203 1.49 21.47 6.61
N ASP A 204 1.75 22.77 6.72
CA ASP A 204 1.26 23.57 7.84
C ASP A 204 -0.21 23.95 7.64
N LEU A 205 -0.61 24.22 6.38
CA LEU A 205 -1.90 24.83 6.08
C LEU A 205 -2.94 23.85 5.53
N ASP A 206 -2.53 22.78 4.88
CA ASP A 206 -3.47 21.86 4.24
C ASP A 206 -4.03 20.91 5.31
N ASN A 207 -5.25 21.14 5.77
CA ASN A 207 -5.85 20.48 6.93
C ASN A 207 -6.61 19.18 6.58
N THR A 208 -7.04 19.02 5.33
CA THR A 208 -7.66 17.79 4.84
C THR A 208 -7.11 17.48 3.47
N VAL A 209 -6.40 16.37 3.35
CA VAL A 209 -5.75 15.94 2.11
C VAL A 209 -6.26 14.57 1.70
N LEU A 210 -6.56 14.43 0.41
CA LEU A 210 -6.82 13.14 -0.19
C LEU A 210 -5.59 12.66 -0.95
N PHE A 211 -5.27 11.38 -0.79
CA PHE A 211 -4.21 10.71 -1.53
C PHE A 211 -4.75 9.55 -2.35
N ARG A 212 -4.11 9.30 -3.50
CA ARG A 212 -4.40 8.15 -4.35
C ARG A 212 -3.15 7.51 -4.92
N HIS A 213 -3.14 6.19 -5.02
CA HIS A 213 -2.06 5.43 -5.63
C HIS A 213 -2.54 4.11 -6.21
N VAL A 214 -1.99 3.71 -7.36
CA VAL A 214 -2.29 2.44 -8.01
C VAL A 214 -1.06 1.54 -8.02
N VAL A 215 -1.16 0.40 -7.35
CA VAL A 215 -0.14 -0.66 -7.37
C VAL A 215 -0.52 -1.69 -8.42
N LYS A 216 0.26 -1.79 -9.49
CA LYS A 216 -0.07 -2.63 -10.65
C LYS A 216 0.00 -4.13 -10.35
N SER A 217 0.92 -4.54 -9.48
CA SER A 217 1.19 -5.94 -9.12
C SER A 217 1.87 -6.01 -7.76
N SER A 218 1.82 -7.17 -7.09
CA SER A 218 2.46 -7.39 -5.78
C SER A 218 3.94 -7.00 -5.80
N PRO A 219 4.39 -6.01 -5.01
CA PRO A 219 5.78 -5.54 -5.02
C PRO A 219 6.79 -6.58 -4.52
N ASP A 220 6.36 -7.51 -3.66
CA ASP A 220 7.15 -8.66 -3.21
C ASP A 220 7.28 -9.78 -4.25
N GLY A 221 6.66 -9.64 -5.42
CA GLY A 221 6.63 -10.63 -6.50
C GLY A 221 5.83 -11.90 -6.17
N ARG A 222 5.16 -11.97 -5.02
CA ARG A 222 4.35 -13.14 -4.64
C ARG A 222 3.01 -13.08 -5.35
N PRO A 223 2.59 -14.17 -6.01
CA PRO A 223 1.25 -14.22 -6.58
C PRO A 223 0.22 -14.17 -5.44
N ARG A 224 -0.78 -13.28 -5.57
CA ARG A 224 -1.93 -13.19 -4.67
C ARG A 224 -3.18 -13.61 -5.43
N VAL A 225 -4.01 -14.42 -4.78
CA VAL A 225 -5.28 -14.88 -5.35
C VAL A 225 -6.29 -13.75 -5.26
N ASP A 226 -7.01 -13.47 -6.34
CA ASP A 226 -8.12 -12.55 -6.34
C ASP A 226 -9.35 -13.22 -5.70
N TYR A 227 -9.80 -12.63 -4.59
CA TYR A 227 -10.91 -13.11 -3.79
C TYR A 227 -12.16 -12.21 -3.91
N SER A 228 -12.15 -11.20 -4.76
CA SER A 228 -13.23 -10.22 -4.92
C SER A 228 -14.58 -10.87 -5.27
N ASN A 229 -14.58 -12.02 -5.94
CA ASN A 229 -15.79 -12.72 -6.38
C ASN A 229 -16.23 -13.88 -5.46
N LEU A 230 -15.68 -13.98 -4.25
CA LEU A 230 -15.95 -15.11 -3.33
C LEU A 230 -17.43 -15.28 -2.97
N ASN A 231 -18.19 -14.19 -2.84
CA ASN A 231 -19.61 -14.28 -2.48
C ASN A 231 -20.48 -14.91 -3.58
N ASN A 232 -19.95 -15.02 -4.81
CA ASN A 232 -20.64 -15.59 -5.96
C ASN A 232 -20.17 -17.03 -6.29
N ILE A 233 -19.30 -17.63 -5.46
CA ILE A 233 -18.68 -18.95 -5.70
C ILE A 233 -18.69 -19.76 -4.40
N VAL A 234 -18.94 -21.07 -4.45
CA VAL A 234 -18.74 -21.97 -3.29
C VAL A 234 -17.28 -22.41 -3.25
N PRO A 235 -16.44 -21.90 -2.31
CA PRO A 235 -15.02 -22.24 -2.29
C PRO A 235 -14.81 -23.61 -1.62
N GLU A 236 -13.71 -24.29 -1.92
CA GLU A 236 -13.40 -25.57 -1.27
C GLU A 236 -13.30 -25.41 0.25
N GLY A 237 -14.03 -26.26 0.98
CA GLY A 237 -13.94 -26.33 2.43
C GLY A 237 -12.69 -27.08 2.87
N PRO A 238 -12.17 -26.83 4.09
CA PRO A 238 -11.09 -27.63 4.64
C PRO A 238 -11.46 -29.12 4.64
N PRO A 239 -10.49 -30.04 4.50
CA PRO A 239 -10.74 -31.47 4.56
C PRO A 239 -11.57 -31.82 5.80
N LYS A 240 -12.72 -32.48 5.62
CA LYS A 240 -13.53 -32.92 6.76
C LYS A 240 -12.67 -33.87 7.59
N LYS A 241 -12.47 -33.55 8.88
CA LYS A 241 -11.86 -34.52 9.81
C LYS A 241 -12.72 -35.79 9.77
N PRO A 242 -12.11 -36.98 9.64
CA PRO A 242 -12.86 -38.22 9.72
C PRO A 242 -13.60 -38.24 11.06
N LYS A 243 -14.89 -38.56 11.03
CA LYS A 243 -15.66 -38.82 12.24
C LYS A 243 -14.98 -40.00 12.94
N LYS A 244 -14.51 -39.78 14.17
CA LYS A 244 -14.09 -40.87 15.06
C LYS A 244 -15.31 -41.69 15.45
#